data_AF-K1XXY1-F1
#
_entry.id   AF-K1XXY1-F1
#
_cell.length_a   1.000
_cell.length_b   1.000
_cell.length_c   1.000
_cell.angle_alpha   90.00
_cell.angle_beta   90.00
_cell.angle_gamma   90.00
#
_symmetry.space_group_name_H-M   'P 1'
#
loop_
_entity.id
_entity.type
_entity.pdbx_description
1 polymer ?
#
loop_
_entity_poly.entity_id
_entity_poly.type
_entity_poly.pdbx_seq_one_letter_code
_entity_poly.pdbx_strand_id
1 'polypeptide(L)'
;DGQAKLILSSEDILSEYQSVEVITWWYQTKSAITFDDAIEEAIYTLLSSESLDASAIGEKLTINITTVAFKLSMMEVKGLVEMGIGGEYEVR
;
A
#
# COMPACT_ATOMS: atom_id res chain seq x y z
N ASP A 1 -30.14 -33.03 14.48
CA ASP A 1 -31.05 -31.88 14.41
C ASP A 1 -30.21 -30.64 14.19
N GLY A 2 -30.04 -30.22 12.94
CA GLY A 2 -29.12 -29.14 12.57
C GLY A 2 -29.91 -27.87 12.33
N GLN A 3 -29.97 -26.99 13.34
CA GLN A 3 -30.58 -25.68 13.16
C GLN A 3 -29.60 -24.78 12.42
N ALA A 4 -29.84 -24.56 11.12
CA ALA A 4 -29.11 -23.58 10.32
C ALA A 4 -29.67 -22.19 10.60
N LYS A 5 -28.81 -21.24 10.99
CA LYS A 5 -29.19 -19.83 11.14
C LYS A 5 -29.28 -19.18 9.76
N LEU A 6 -30.35 -18.41 9.53
CA LEU A 6 -30.50 -17.60 8.33
C LEU A 6 -29.53 -16.41 8.40
N ILE A 7 -28.65 -16.31 7.41
CA ILE A 7 -27.68 -15.21 7.27
C ILE A 7 -28.25 -14.20 6.27
N LEU A 8 -28.44 -12.96 6.69
CA LEU A 8 -28.94 -11.87 5.85
C LEU A 8 -27.81 -10.91 5.44
N SER A 9 -26.76 -10.81 6.23
CA SER A 9 -25.55 -10.07 5.89
C SER A 9 -24.28 -10.66 6.51
N SER A 10 -23.12 -10.20 6.06
CA SER A 10 -21.81 -10.67 6.54
C SER A 10 -21.64 -10.47 8.06
N GLU A 11 -22.26 -9.45 8.63
CA GLU A 11 -22.26 -9.16 10.06
C GLU A 11 -22.93 -10.26 10.90
N ASP A 12 -23.95 -10.94 10.36
CA ASP A 12 -24.65 -12.03 11.06
C ASP A 12 -23.75 -13.24 11.31
N ILE A 13 -22.78 -13.49 10.42
CA ILE A 13 -21.76 -14.53 10.55
C ILE A 13 -20.75 -14.12 11.62
N LEU A 14 -20.26 -12.87 11.54
CA LEU A 14 -19.23 -12.35 12.44
C LEU A 14 -19.74 -12.28 13.89
N SER A 15 -21.03 -12.01 14.10
CA SER A 15 -21.66 -11.95 15.42
C SER A 15 -21.65 -13.27 16.20
N GLU A 16 -21.51 -14.42 15.53
CA GLU A 16 -21.45 -15.74 16.19
C GLU A 16 -20.11 -16.00 16.85
N TYR A 17 -19.07 -15.35 16.37
CA TYR A 17 -17.74 -15.39 16.94
C TYR A 17 -17.66 -14.31 18.02
N GLN A 18 -18.27 -14.59 19.19
CA GLN A 18 -18.28 -13.69 20.34
C GLN A 18 -16.88 -13.11 20.58
N SER A 19 -16.80 -11.77 20.52
CA SER A 19 -15.59 -10.97 20.78
C SER A 19 -14.39 -11.33 19.90
N VAL A 20 -14.56 -11.20 18.58
CA VAL A 20 -13.50 -10.48 17.87
C VAL A 20 -13.69 -9.03 18.29
N GLU A 21 -12.93 -8.57 19.30
CA GLU A 21 -12.66 -7.14 19.41
C GLU A 21 -12.28 -6.72 18.00
N VAL A 22 -13.13 -5.91 17.36
CA VAL A 22 -12.70 -5.19 16.17
C VAL A 22 -11.60 -4.30 16.71
N ILE A 23 -10.37 -4.79 16.60
CA ILE A 23 -9.19 -4.08 17.03
C ILE A 23 -9.19 -2.81 16.17
N THR A 24 -9.76 -1.74 16.70
CA THR A 24 -9.74 -0.40 16.08
C THR A 24 -8.33 0.22 16.15
N TRP A 25 -7.30 -0.60 16.40
CA TRP A 25 -5.89 -0.21 16.42
C TRP A 25 -5.26 -0.15 15.02
N TRP A 26 -6.04 -0.27 13.94
CA TRP A 26 -5.50 -0.07 12.59
C TRP A 26 -4.85 1.31 12.39
N TYR A 27 -5.14 2.27 13.28
CA TYR A 27 -4.49 3.59 13.33
C TYR A 27 -3.17 3.65 14.12
N GLN A 28 -2.80 2.66 14.93
CA GLN A 28 -1.67 2.79 15.88
C GLN A 28 -0.47 1.89 15.62
N THR A 29 -0.46 1.09 14.55
CA THR A 29 0.74 0.40 14.08
C THR A 29 0.82 0.43 12.56
N LYS A 30 0.92 1.61 11.95
CA LYS A 30 1.74 1.66 10.73
C LYS A 30 3.15 1.32 11.21
N SER A 31 3.57 0.05 11.08
CA SER A 31 4.99 -0.26 11.25
C SER A 31 5.73 0.73 10.38
N ALA A 32 6.67 1.48 10.96
CA ALA A 32 7.50 2.38 10.17
C ALA A 32 8.04 1.56 8.98
N ILE A 33 7.70 1.97 7.76
CA ILE A 33 8.17 1.26 6.58
C ILE A 33 9.70 1.40 6.61
N THR A 34 10.39 0.28 6.74
CA THR A 34 11.84 0.23 6.72
C THR A 34 12.28 -0.08 5.31
N PHE A 35 13.18 0.74 4.77
CA PHE A 35 13.77 0.54 3.47
C PHE A 35 15.21 0.06 3.64
N ASP A 36 15.57 -1.01 2.94
CA ASP A 36 16.96 -1.47 2.84
C ASP A 36 17.76 -0.68 1.79
N ASP A 37 17.06 0.10 0.96
CA ASP A 37 17.61 0.86 -0.16
C ASP A 37 17.20 2.33 -0.07
N ALA A 38 18.20 3.21 0.01
CA ALA A 38 18.00 4.65 0.09
C ALA A 38 17.28 5.24 -1.14
N ILE A 39 17.38 4.60 -2.31
CA ILE A 39 16.64 5.02 -3.50
C ILE A 39 15.16 4.69 -3.35
N GLU A 40 14.81 3.51 -2.84
CA GLU A 40 13.39 3.17 -2.58
C GLU A 40 12.79 4.12 -1.54
N GLU A 41 13.54 4.44 -0.48
CA GLU A 41 13.13 5.40 0.54
C GLU A 41 12.90 6.80 -0.05
N ALA A 42 13.83 7.27 -0.90
CA ALA A 42 13.73 8.57 -1.54
C ALA A 42 12.54 8.65 -2.51
N ILE A 43 12.30 7.60 -3.30
CA ILE A 43 11.14 7.50 -4.20
C ILE A 43 9.85 7.50 -3.38
N TYR A 44 9.78 6.68 -2.33
CA TYR A 44 8.58 6.60 -1.48
C TYR A 44 8.27 7.94 -0.80
N THR A 45 9.30 8.61 -0.29
CA THR A 45 9.16 9.93 0.34
C THR A 45 8.63 10.97 -0.65
N LEU A 46 9.14 10.95 -1.89
CA LEU A 46 8.69 11.84 -2.94
C LEU A 46 7.22 11.58 -3.30
N LEU A 47 6.86 10.31 -3.53
CA LEU A 47 5.50 9.90 -3.87
C LEU A 47 4.48 10.06 -2.72
N SER A 48 4.97 10.13 -1.47
CA SER A 48 4.13 10.47 -0.32
C SER A 48 3.64 11.92 -0.35
N SER A 49 4.26 12.78 -1.16
CA SER A 49 3.92 14.20 -1.25
C SER A 49 3.10 14.55 -2.51
N GLU A 50 3.32 13.84 -3.62
CA GLU A 50 2.64 14.07 -4.90
C GLU A 50 2.72 12.83 -5.80
N SER A 51 1.72 12.64 -6.66
CA SER A 51 1.72 11.62 -7.72
C SER A 51 2.66 12.04 -8.85
N LEU A 52 3.56 11.16 -9.28
CA LEU A 52 4.57 11.47 -10.31
C LEU A 52 4.79 10.31 -11.27
N ASP A 53 5.06 10.64 -12.53
CA ASP A 53 5.59 9.66 -13.48
C ASP A 53 7.07 9.34 -13.22
N ALA A 54 7.54 8.24 -13.81
CA ALA A 54 8.92 7.79 -13.65
C ALA A 54 9.96 8.82 -14.15
N SER A 55 9.63 9.64 -15.14
CA SER A 55 10.53 10.66 -15.69
C SER A 55 10.74 11.79 -14.69
N ALA A 56 9.66 12.31 -14.11
CA ALA A 56 9.70 13.36 -13.10
C ALA A 56 10.44 12.90 -11.83
N ILE A 57 10.25 11.64 -11.41
CA ILE A 57 11.01 11.06 -10.30
C ILE A 57 12.52 11.05 -10.62
N GLY A 58 12.89 10.61 -11.83
CA GLY A 58 14.28 10.59 -12.29
C GLY A 58 14.93 11.97 -12.29
N GLU A 59 14.20 12.99 -12.76
CA GLU A 59 14.66 14.37 -12.75
C GLU A 59 14.86 14.91 -11.33
N LYS A 60 13.87 14.72 -10.44
CA LYS A 60 13.92 15.25 -9.06
C LYS A 60 15.00 14.59 -8.22
N LEU A 61 15.22 13.29 -8.40
CA LEU A 61 16.24 12.55 -7.66
C LEU A 61 17.61 12.55 -8.35
N THR A 62 17.70 13.08 -9.58
CA THR A 62 18.91 13.02 -10.42
C THR A 62 19.38 11.56 -10.63
N ILE A 63 18.42 10.66 -10.87
CA ILE A 63 18.64 9.21 -11.07
C ILE A 63 18.20 8.85 -12.49
N ASN A 64 18.89 7.92 -13.14
CA ASN A 64 18.50 7.51 -14.49
C ASN A 64 17.14 6.79 -14.49
N ILE A 65 16.38 7.00 -15.57
CA ILE A 65 15.02 6.48 -15.72
C ILE A 65 14.94 4.96 -15.58
N THR A 66 15.96 4.22 -16.03
CA THR A 66 15.98 2.75 -15.93
C THR A 66 16.09 2.28 -14.49
N THR A 67 16.87 2.96 -13.64
CA THR A 67 16.94 2.64 -12.21
C THR A 67 15.62 2.98 -11.53
N VAL A 68 15.02 4.14 -11.85
CA VAL A 68 13.71 4.52 -11.31
C VAL A 68 12.65 3.47 -11.67
N ALA A 69 12.54 3.09 -12.94
CA ALA A 69 11.60 2.07 -13.38
C ALA A 69 11.81 0.73 -12.67
N PHE A 70 13.07 0.29 -12.53
CA PHE A 70 13.40 -0.93 -11.80
C PHE A 70 12.95 -0.86 -10.33
N LYS A 71 13.22 0.25 -9.64
CA LYS A 71 12.84 0.45 -8.24
C LYS A 71 11.32 0.51 -8.07
N LEU A 72 10.62 1.24 -8.94
CA LEU A 72 9.15 1.30 -8.93
C LEU A 72 8.52 -0.08 -9.11
N SER A 73 9.01 -0.90 -10.05
CA SER A 73 8.54 -2.27 -10.21
C SER A 73 8.75 -3.12 -8.95
N MET A 74 9.88 -2.99 -8.26
CA MET A 74 10.13 -3.70 -6.99
C MET A 74 9.19 -3.21 -5.88
N MET A 75 8.96 -1.91 -5.79
CA MET A 75 8.09 -1.29 -4.79
C MET A 75 6.61 -1.63 -5.01
N GLU A 76 6.18 -1.75 -6.27
CA GLU A 76 4.82 -2.17 -6.64
C GLU A 76 4.57 -3.63 -6.24
N VAL A 77 5.54 -4.53 -6.48
CA VAL A 77 5.47 -5.93 -6.02
C VAL A 77 5.41 -6.01 -4.49
N LYS A 78 6.11 -5.12 -3.78
CA LYS A 78 6.05 -4.99 -2.32
C LYS A 78 4.74 -4.36 -1.82
N GLY A 79 3.90 -3.84 -2.71
CA GLY A 79 2.65 -3.16 -2.38
C GLY A 79 2.82 -1.78 -1.74
N LEU A 80 3.97 -1.13 -1.96
CA LEU A 80 4.27 0.18 -1.39
C LEU A 80 3.76 1.34 -2.25
N VAL A 81 3.71 1.13 -3.56
CA VAL A 81 3.24 2.10 -4.55
C VAL A 81 2.34 1.41 -5.56
N GLU A 82 1.51 2.18 -6.25
CA GLU A 82 0.70 1.72 -7.37
C GLU A 82 0.77 2.70 -8.53
N MET A 83 0.59 2.20 -9.75
CA MET A 83 0.56 3.00 -10.96
C MET A 83 -0.89 3.27 -11.38
N GLY A 84 -1.24 4.55 -11.48
CA GLY A 84 -2.51 4.99 -12.00
C GLY A 84 -2.62 4.82 -13.52
N ILE A 85 -3.84 4.97 -14.05
CA ILE A 85 -4.13 4.84 -15.50
C ILE A 85 -3.34 5.86 -16.32
N GLY A 86 -2.99 7.01 -15.74
CA GLY A 86 -2.18 8.06 -16.36
C GLY A 86 -0.68 7.77 -16.43
N GLY A 87 -0.20 6.66 -15.84
CA GLY A 87 1.23 6.33 -15.76
C GLY A 87 1.97 7.02 -14.62
N GLU A 88 1.25 7.78 -13.79
CA GLU A 88 1.74 8.36 -12.55
C GLU A 88 1.69 7.32 -11.42
N TYR A 89 2.64 7.38 -10.51
CA TYR A 89 2.73 6.50 -9.35
C TYR A 89 2.30 7.24 -8.09
N GLU A 90 1.63 6.54 -7.18
CA GLU A 90 1.23 7.04 -5.86
C GLU A 90 1.53 6.01 -4.77
N VAL A 91 1.64 6.48 -3.52
CA VAL A 91 1.79 5.61 -2.34
C VAL A 91 0.43 5.01 -1.96
N ARG A 92 0.43 3.72 -1.64
CA ARG A 92 -0.78 2.98 -1.22
C ARG A 92 -1.15 3.18 0.25
#